data_AF-A0A842QHY3-F1
#
_entry.id   AF-A0A842QHY3-F1
#
_cell.length_a   1.000
_cell.length_b   1.000
_cell.length_c   1.000
_cell.angle_alpha   90.00
_cell.angle_beta   90.00
_cell.angle_gamma   90.00
#
_symmetry.space_group_name_H-M   'P 1'
#
loop_
_entity.id
_entity.type
_entity.pdbx_description
1 polymer ?
#
loop_
_entity_poly.entity_id
_entity_poly.type
_entity_poly.pdbx_seq_one_letter_code
_entity_poly.pdbx_strand_id
1 'polypeptide(L)'
;MNLGILVKSMKLAFRSKKRVFSFIVIYAILFVLVAKGIQSSAGTLLEMFLWPLTALVVATVYAILISQFRKRDVSILKCVGWTNHDVMLLVVGEVVVVSIAAFFLVFQASVEVLGLVAYFEGLDTGLLQMLVDLIAVEWWPMVVTLIYIVVLQLPGVGLAHYRMMKIPPMQALREE
;
A
#
# COMPACT_ATOMS: atom_id res chain seq x y z
N MET A 1 3.35 -24.85 1.96
CA MET A 1 2.68 -23.54 2.10
C MET A 1 1.33 -23.61 1.41
N ASN A 2 0.23 -23.33 2.13
CA ASN A 2 -1.13 -23.40 1.59
C ASN A 2 -1.44 -22.20 0.68
N LEU A 3 -1.14 -22.31 -0.63
CA LEU A 3 -1.49 -21.31 -1.66
C LEU A 3 -2.99 -20.94 -1.65
N GLY A 4 -3.86 -21.86 -1.22
CA GLY A 4 -5.30 -21.60 -1.07
C GLY A 4 -5.63 -20.50 -0.06
N ILE A 5 -4.77 -20.23 0.93
CA ILE A 5 -4.98 -19.16 1.91
C ILE A 5 -4.70 -17.79 1.29
N LEU A 6 -3.70 -17.69 0.40
CA LEU A 6 -3.41 -16.47 -0.37
C LEU A 6 -4.57 -16.09 -1.30
N VAL A 7 -5.20 -17.07 -1.96
CA VAL A 7 -6.37 -16.80 -2.81
C VAL A 7 -7.57 -16.36 -1.96
N LYS A 8 -7.76 -16.96 -0.77
CA LYS A 8 -8.80 -16.53 0.17
C LYS A 8 -8.52 -15.12 0.71
N SER A 9 -7.26 -14.75 0.96
CA SER A 9 -6.90 -13.40 1.40
C SER A 9 -7.18 -12.37 0.32
N MET A 10 -6.85 -12.65 -0.95
CA MET A 10 -7.24 -11.81 -2.09
C MET A 10 -8.76 -11.59 -2.16
N LYS A 11 -9.56 -12.66 -2.08
CA LYS A 11 -11.03 -12.56 -2.13
C LYS A 11 -11.60 -11.78 -0.94
N LEU A 12 -11.04 -11.97 0.26
CA LEU A 12 -11.46 -11.24 1.46
C LEU A 12 -11.11 -9.76 1.39
N ALA A 13 -9.92 -9.42 0.88
CA ALA A 13 -9.53 -8.04 0.65
C ALA A 13 -10.58 -7.33 -0.22
N PHE A 14 -10.91 -7.86 -1.40
CA PHE A 14 -11.88 -7.21 -2.28
C PHE A 14 -13.35 -7.27 -1.82
N ARG A 15 -13.69 -8.02 -0.77
CA ARG A 15 -15.08 -8.14 -0.26
C ARG A 15 -15.56 -6.85 0.42
N SER A 16 -14.65 -6.09 1.05
CA SER A 16 -14.99 -4.83 1.74
C SER A 16 -14.78 -3.62 0.83
N LYS A 17 -15.63 -3.48 -0.20
CA LYS A 17 -15.47 -2.50 -1.29
C LYS A 17 -15.17 -1.06 -0.82
N LYS A 18 -15.89 -0.56 0.20
CA LYS A 18 -15.71 0.82 0.70
C LYS A 18 -14.37 1.03 1.41
N ARG A 19 -13.94 0.08 2.23
CA ARG A 19 -12.72 0.24 3.05
C ARG A 19 -11.45 0.07 2.21
N VAL A 20 -11.47 -0.90 1.30
CA VAL A 20 -10.32 -1.21 0.44
C VAL A 20 -10.04 -0.07 -0.53
N PHE A 21 -11.09 0.57 -1.05
CA PHE A 21 -10.91 1.76 -1.89
C PHE A 21 -10.17 2.88 -1.16
N SER A 22 -10.53 3.20 0.09
CA SER A 22 -9.82 4.20 0.88
C SER A 22 -8.35 3.86 1.07
N PHE A 23 -8.02 2.59 1.33
CA PHE A 23 -6.62 2.17 1.45
C PHE A 23 -5.87 2.29 0.12
N ILE A 24 -6.48 1.90 -1.01
CA ILE A 24 -5.88 2.04 -2.33
C ILE A 24 -5.55 3.52 -2.63
N VAL A 25 -6.48 4.44 -2.37
CA VAL A 25 -6.26 5.88 -2.60
C VAL A 25 -5.11 6.42 -1.76
N ILE A 26 -5.06 6.05 -0.48
CA ILE A 26 -3.97 6.45 0.41
C ILE A 26 -2.62 5.92 -0.09
N TYR A 27 -2.58 4.64 -0.49
CA TYR A 27 -1.37 4.04 -1.05
C TYR A 27 -0.97 4.69 -2.35
N ALA A 28 -1.91 5.09 -3.20
CA ALA A 28 -1.63 5.79 -4.45
C ALA A 28 -0.93 7.14 -4.18
N ILE A 29 -1.40 7.91 -3.20
CA ILE A 29 -0.76 9.18 -2.80
C ILE A 29 0.66 8.92 -2.29
N LEU A 30 0.83 7.94 -1.41
CA LEU A 30 2.15 7.54 -0.90
C LEU A 30 3.08 7.13 -2.06
N PHE A 31 2.55 6.39 -3.02
CA PHE A 31 3.29 5.92 -4.18
C PHE A 31 3.84 7.08 -5.01
N VAL A 32 3.00 8.06 -5.32
CA VAL A 32 3.39 9.27 -6.08
C VAL A 32 4.47 10.03 -5.32
N LEU A 33 4.28 10.27 -4.02
CA LEU A 33 5.24 11.00 -3.19
C LEU A 33 6.62 10.33 -3.16
N VAL A 34 6.66 9.03 -2.90
CA VAL A 34 7.94 8.30 -2.83
C VAL A 34 8.59 8.21 -4.21
N ALA A 35 7.81 8.00 -5.27
CA ALA A 35 8.38 7.84 -6.61
C ALA A 35 8.96 9.15 -7.13
N LYS A 36 8.30 10.28 -6.87
CA LYS A 36 8.83 11.61 -7.14
C LYS A 36 10.07 11.92 -6.30
N GLY A 37 10.07 11.54 -5.01
CA GLY A 37 11.24 11.67 -4.15
C GLY A 37 12.46 10.94 -4.70
N ILE A 38 12.28 9.71 -5.19
CA ILE A 38 13.35 8.94 -5.84
C ILE A 38 13.82 9.61 -7.14
N GLN A 39 12.90 10.07 -7.98
CA GLN A 39 13.23 10.74 -9.23
C GLN A 39 14.02 12.05 -9.02
N SER A 40 13.67 12.83 -7.99
CA SER A 40 14.36 14.09 -7.65
C SER A 40 15.73 13.88 -7.00
N SER A 41 15.98 12.72 -6.39
CA SER A 41 17.18 12.47 -5.57
C SER A 41 18.48 12.19 -6.35
N ALA A 42 18.56 12.59 -7.63
CA ALA A 42 19.64 12.23 -8.55
C ALA A 42 21.05 12.78 -8.22
N GLY A 43 21.23 13.56 -7.14
CA GLY A 43 22.49 14.28 -6.86
C GLY A 43 23.21 13.99 -5.54
N THR A 44 22.50 13.57 -4.47
CA THR A 44 23.07 13.52 -3.12
C THR A 44 22.73 12.21 -2.39
N LEU A 45 23.76 11.53 -1.85
CA LEU A 45 23.61 10.27 -1.10
C LEU A 45 22.64 10.39 0.08
N LEU A 46 22.56 11.57 0.71
CA LEU A 46 21.63 11.82 1.82
C LEU A 46 20.16 11.76 1.39
N GLU A 47 19.82 12.31 0.24
CA GLU A 47 18.44 12.32 -0.26
C GLU A 47 17.97 10.91 -0.66
N MET A 48 18.89 10.10 -1.19
CA MET A 48 18.62 8.70 -1.51
C MET A 48 18.18 7.88 -0.30
N PHE A 49 18.67 8.17 0.91
CA PHE A 49 18.26 7.48 2.14
C PHE A 49 17.04 8.11 2.83
N LEU A 50 16.83 9.41 2.67
CA LEU A 50 15.79 10.15 3.39
C LEU A 50 14.38 9.78 2.89
N TRP A 51 14.20 9.68 1.57
CA TRP A 51 12.91 9.33 0.95
C TRP A 51 12.42 7.91 1.25
N PRO A 52 13.26 6.86 1.19
CA PRO A 52 12.87 5.52 1.63
C PRO A 52 12.59 5.46 3.13
N LEU A 53 13.26 6.27 3.96
CA LEU A 53 13.05 6.28 5.40
C LEU A 53 11.70 6.91 5.75
N THR A 54 11.32 8.02 5.11
CA THR A 54 9.97 8.58 5.27
C THR A 54 8.92 7.60 4.75
N ALA A 55 9.18 6.93 3.62
CA ALA A 55 8.32 5.87 3.11
C ALA A 55 8.15 4.72 4.13
N LEU A 56 9.21 4.30 4.82
CA LEU A 56 9.17 3.28 5.88
C LEU A 56 8.26 3.72 7.02
N VAL A 57 8.44 4.93 7.55
CA VAL A 57 7.62 5.45 8.66
C VAL A 57 6.15 5.49 8.26
N VAL A 58 5.84 6.04 7.08
CA VAL A 58 4.46 6.16 6.63
C VAL A 58 3.85 4.79 6.32
N ALA A 59 4.57 3.90 5.63
CA ALA A 59 4.10 2.55 5.31
C ALA A 59 3.88 1.69 6.57
N THR A 60 4.74 1.84 7.59
CA THR A 60 4.57 1.12 8.86
C THR A 60 3.36 1.62 9.64
N VAL A 61 3.13 2.94 9.71
CA VAL A 61 1.93 3.53 10.31
C VAL A 61 0.67 3.03 9.59
N TYR A 62 0.67 2.99 8.26
CA TYR A 62 -0.47 2.46 7.50
C TYR A 62 -0.69 0.97 7.69
N ALA A 63 0.36 0.17 7.73
CA ALA A 63 0.25 -1.26 8.04
C ALA A 63 -0.37 -1.48 9.42
N ILE A 64 0.01 -0.67 10.41
CA ILE A 64 -0.57 -0.70 11.75
C ILE A 64 -2.06 -0.32 11.68
N LEU A 65 -2.44 0.77 11.01
CA LEU A 65 -3.84 1.19 10.89
C LEU A 65 -4.71 0.11 10.24
N ILE A 66 -4.28 -0.45 9.10
CA ILE A 66 -4.99 -1.53 8.41
C ILE A 66 -5.19 -2.72 9.34
N SER A 67 -4.14 -3.08 10.07
CA SER A 67 -4.20 -4.15 11.06
C SER A 67 -5.24 -3.82 12.15
N GLN A 68 -5.22 -2.64 12.77
CA GLN A 68 -6.17 -2.26 13.82
C GLN A 68 -7.64 -2.42 13.37
N PHE A 69 -7.99 -1.99 12.16
CA PHE A 69 -9.35 -2.10 11.64
C PHE A 69 -9.83 -3.54 11.40
N ARG A 70 -8.92 -4.51 11.39
CA ARG A 70 -9.18 -5.93 11.11
C ARG A 70 -9.09 -6.83 12.34
N LYS A 71 -8.87 -6.27 13.53
CA LYS A 71 -8.79 -7.04 14.79
C LYS A 71 -9.99 -7.97 15.01
N ARG A 72 -11.21 -7.51 14.68
CA ARG A 72 -12.45 -8.30 14.80
C ARG A 72 -12.51 -9.47 13.83
N ASP A 73 -12.20 -9.24 12.56
CA ASP A 73 -12.20 -10.32 11.55
C ASP A 73 -11.17 -11.39 11.91
N VAL A 74 -10.00 -10.96 12.39
CA VAL A 74 -8.93 -11.85 12.85
C VAL A 74 -9.34 -12.64 14.11
N SER A 75 -10.02 -12.02 15.07
CA SER A 75 -10.49 -12.74 16.27
C SER A 75 -11.55 -13.79 15.93
N ILE A 76 -12.46 -13.50 15.00
CA ILE A 76 -13.44 -14.47 14.49
C ILE A 76 -12.73 -15.63 13.80
N LEU A 77 -11.74 -15.37 12.94
CA LEU A 77 -10.97 -16.42 12.27
C LEU A 77 -10.22 -17.31 13.28
N LYS A 78 -9.69 -16.73 14.36
CA LYS A 78 -9.08 -17.49 15.46
C LYS A 78 -10.10 -18.37 16.19
N CYS A 79 -11.33 -17.91 16.40
CA CYS A 79 -12.41 -18.74 16.98
C CYS A 79 -12.79 -19.93 16.08
N VAL A 80 -12.64 -19.80 14.76
CA VAL A 80 -12.87 -20.88 13.79
C VAL A 80 -11.69 -21.87 13.74
N GLY A 81 -10.60 -21.62 14.48
CA GLY A 81 -9.46 -22.52 14.59
C GLY A 81 -8.31 -22.21 13.62
N TRP A 82 -8.25 -21.00 13.04
CA TRP A 82 -7.10 -20.60 12.23
C TRP A 82 -5.84 -20.42 13.08
N THR A 83 -4.70 -20.89 12.56
CA THR A 83 -3.41 -20.73 13.23
C THR A 83 -2.87 -19.30 13.07
N ASN A 84 -1.96 -18.90 13.95
CA ASN A 84 -1.32 -17.59 13.86
C ASN A 84 -0.59 -17.36 12.53
N HIS A 85 0.02 -18.41 11.97
CA HIS A 85 0.71 -18.34 10.68
C HIS A 85 -0.26 -18.10 9.52
N ASP A 86 -1.44 -18.74 9.55
CA ASP A 86 -2.48 -18.54 8.52
C ASP A 86 -3.02 -17.12 8.53
N VAL A 87 -3.21 -16.56 9.74
CA VAL A 87 -3.63 -15.17 9.94
C VAL A 87 -2.55 -14.20 9.43
N MET A 88 -1.28 -14.45 9.74
CA MET A 88 -0.17 -13.60 9.27
C MET A 88 -0.10 -13.58 7.74
N LEU A 89 -0.16 -14.76 7.11
CA LEU A 89 -0.13 -14.90 5.66
C LEU A 89 -1.33 -14.20 5.00
N LEU A 90 -2.50 -14.23 5.64
CA LEU A 90 -3.68 -13.51 5.16
C LEU A 90 -3.47 -11.98 5.17
N VAL A 91 -2.96 -11.42 6.28
CA VAL A 91 -2.74 -9.96 6.40
C VAL A 91 -1.65 -9.50 5.43
N VAL A 92 -0.55 -10.25 5.32
CA VAL A 92 0.52 -9.95 4.35
C VAL A 92 -0.01 -10.00 2.93
N GLY A 93 -0.80 -11.02 2.58
CA GLY A 93 -1.40 -11.16 1.26
C GLY A 93 -2.31 -9.99 0.89
N GLU A 94 -3.14 -9.51 1.82
CA GLU A 94 -3.97 -8.33 1.60
C GLU A 94 -3.15 -7.07 1.34
N VAL A 95 -2.13 -6.82 2.15
CA VAL A 95 -1.24 -5.66 1.99
C VAL A 95 -0.56 -5.66 0.62
N VAL A 96 -0.03 -6.81 0.20
CA VAL A 96 0.63 -6.96 -1.11
C VAL A 96 -0.37 -6.73 -2.25
N VAL A 97 -1.60 -7.21 -2.11
CA VAL A 97 -2.64 -7.02 -3.13
C VAL A 97 -3.05 -5.55 -3.23
N VAL A 98 -3.19 -4.86 -2.10
CA VAL A 98 -3.54 -3.44 -2.06
C VAL A 98 -2.41 -2.58 -2.65
N SER A 99 -1.15 -2.90 -2.34
CA SER A 99 -0.01 -2.16 -2.91
C SER A 99 0.12 -2.36 -4.43
N ILE A 100 -0.11 -3.58 -4.93
CA ILE A 100 -0.15 -3.87 -6.37
C ILE A 100 -1.32 -3.14 -7.04
N ALA A 101 -2.51 -3.14 -6.43
CA ALA A 101 -3.67 -2.42 -6.97
C ALA A 101 -3.43 -0.91 -7.03
N ALA A 102 -2.82 -0.32 -5.99
CA ALA A 102 -2.44 1.08 -5.96
C ALA A 102 -1.39 1.41 -7.04
N PHE A 103 -0.40 0.53 -7.24
CA PHE A 103 0.58 0.68 -8.32
C PHE A 103 -0.09 0.74 -9.69
N PHE A 104 -1.01 -0.19 -10.00
CA PHE A 104 -1.72 -0.15 -11.29
C PHE A 104 -2.58 1.09 -11.47
N LEU A 105 -3.20 1.59 -10.39
CA LEU A 105 -3.97 2.83 -10.45
C LEU A 105 -3.07 4.01 -10.79
N VAL A 106 -1.95 4.17 -10.08
CA VAL A 106 -1.00 5.26 -10.35
C VAL A 106 -0.38 5.11 -11.74
N PHE A 107 -0.04 3.89 -12.16
CA PHE A 107 0.51 3.62 -13.48
C PHE A 107 -0.45 4.03 -14.60
N GLN A 108 -1.72 3.61 -14.49
CA GLN A 108 -2.77 4.00 -15.43
C GLN A 108 -2.93 5.53 -15.46
N ALA A 109 -3.00 6.17 -14.29
CA ALA A 109 -3.13 7.63 -14.20
C ALA A 109 -1.94 8.37 -14.82
N SER A 110 -0.70 7.90 -14.59
CA SER A 110 0.50 8.50 -15.17
C SER A 110 0.51 8.37 -16.70
N VAL A 111 0.11 7.20 -17.25
CA VAL A 111 0.02 6.99 -18.70
C VAL A 111 -1.06 7.88 -19.33
N GLU A 112 -2.23 8.00 -18.70
CA GLU A 112 -3.33 8.84 -19.19
C GLU A 112 -2.94 10.33 -19.20
N VAL A 113 -2.26 10.81 -18.14
CA VAL A 113 -1.80 12.20 -18.08
C VAL A 113 -0.77 12.49 -19.18
N LEU A 114 0.19 11.59 -19.42
CA LEU A 114 1.16 11.73 -20.51
C LEU A 114 0.47 11.71 -21.88
N GLY A 115 -0.51 10.83 -22.08
CA GLY A 115 -1.29 10.76 -23.31
C GLY A 115 -2.10 12.02 -23.58
N LEU A 116 -2.71 12.61 -22.54
CA LEU A 116 -3.42 13.89 -22.65
C LEU A 116 -2.48 15.03 -23.07
N VAL A 117 -1.27 15.08 -22.52
CA VAL A 117 -0.30 16.14 -22.84
C VAL A 117 0.18 16.04 -24.28
N ALA A 118 0.51 14.83 -24.75
CA ALA A 118 0.87 14.59 -26.15
C ALA A 118 -0.26 15.01 -27.13
N TYR A 119 -1.52 14.85 -26.72
CA TYR A 119 -2.67 15.26 -27.53
C TYR A 119 -2.85 16.80 -27.58
N PHE A 120 -2.50 17.51 -26.51
CA PHE A 120 -2.68 18.96 -26.39
C PHE A 120 -1.39 19.78 -26.59
N GLU A 121 -0.34 19.20 -27.19
CA GLU A 121 1.00 19.81 -27.43
C GLU A 121 1.00 21.20 -28.12
N GLY A 122 -0.14 21.69 -28.62
CA GLY A 122 -0.29 23.01 -29.23
C GLY A 122 -0.98 24.10 -28.38
N LEU A 123 -1.41 23.81 -27.15
CA LEU A 123 -2.09 24.78 -26.26
C LEU A 123 -1.25 25.02 -25.00
N ASP A 124 -0.59 26.19 -24.95
CA ASP A 124 0.15 26.74 -23.78
C ASP A 124 -0.78 26.89 -22.57
N THR A 125 -1.07 25.78 -21.89
CA THR A 125 -1.89 25.75 -20.70
C THR A 125 -1.00 25.31 -19.55
N GLY A 126 -0.47 26.28 -18.80
CA GLY A 126 0.38 26.03 -17.62
C GLY A 126 -0.26 25.09 -16.57
N LEU A 127 -1.59 24.92 -16.60
CA LEU A 127 -2.31 23.93 -15.79
C LEU A 127 -1.97 22.48 -16.17
N LEU A 128 -1.80 22.16 -17.45
CA LEU A 128 -1.41 20.81 -17.88
C LEU A 128 0.00 20.48 -17.42
N GLN A 129 0.90 21.46 -17.47
CA GLN A 129 2.30 21.26 -17.09
C GLN A 129 2.47 21.06 -15.57
N MET A 130 1.66 21.76 -14.75
CA MET A 130 1.57 21.47 -13.30
C MET A 130 1.03 20.06 -13.02
N LEU A 131 0.04 19.60 -13.78
CA LEU A 131 -0.53 18.25 -13.64
C LEU A 131 0.49 17.16 -13.99
N VAL A 132 1.29 17.38 -15.04
CA VAL A 132 2.40 16.50 -15.43
C VAL A 132 3.42 16.42 -14.32
N ASP A 133 3.87 17.56 -13.80
CA ASP A 133 4.90 17.56 -12.77
C ASP A 133 4.40 16.92 -11.47
N LEU A 134 3.10 17.00 -11.18
CA LEU A 134 2.53 16.38 -9.98
C LEU A 134 2.30 14.87 -10.12
N ILE A 135 1.83 14.38 -11.28
CA ILE A 135 1.34 12.99 -11.45
C ILE A 135 2.19 12.13 -12.39
N ALA A 136 2.86 12.72 -13.38
CA ALA A 136 3.65 11.94 -14.33
C ALA A 136 4.94 11.47 -13.66
N VAL A 137 5.08 10.16 -13.52
CA VAL A 137 6.26 9.51 -12.97
C VAL A 137 6.83 8.57 -14.03
N GLU A 138 8.14 8.53 -14.16
CA GLU A 138 8.81 7.57 -15.03
C GLU A 138 8.59 6.13 -14.56
N TRP A 139 8.53 5.19 -15.51
CA TRP A 139 8.24 3.78 -15.23
C TRP A 139 9.27 3.12 -14.29
N TRP A 140 10.54 3.52 -14.38
CA TRP A 140 11.62 2.93 -13.59
C TRP A 140 11.51 3.27 -12.10
N PRO A 141 11.43 4.54 -11.68
CA PRO A 141 11.13 4.92 -10.30
C PRO A 141 9.87 4.23 -9.74
N MET A 142 8.82 4.06 -10.55
CA MET A 142 7.58 3.39 -10.10
C MET A 142 7.77 1.92 -9.74
N VAL A 143 8.57 1.16 -10.50
CA VAL A 143 8.82 -0.25 -10.17
C VAL A 143 9.68 -0.35 -8.90
N VAL A 144 10.67 0.53 -8.78
CA VAL A 144 11.55 0.60 -7.61
C VAL A 144 10.75 0.94 -6.35
N THR A 145 9.81 1.90 -6.41
CA THR A 145 8.93 2.21 -5.28
C THR A 145 8.00 1.08 -4.90
N LEU A 146 7.50 0.29 -5.86
CA LEU A 146 6.69 -0.89 -5.55
C LEU A 146 7.46 -1.86 -4.65
N ILE A 147 8.69 -2.18 -5.04
CA ILE A 147 9.57 -3.09 -4.28
C ILE A 147 9.86 -2.51 -2.91
N TYR A 148 10.22 -1.22 -2.83
CA TYR A 148 10.46 -0.56 -1.55
C TYR A 148 9.25 -0.59 -0.64
N ILE A 149 8.07 -0.20 -1.13
CA ILE A 149 6.85 -0.19 -0.31
C ILE A 149 6.53 -1.59 0.19
N VAL A 150 6.59 -2.62 -0.66
CA VAL A 150 6.33 -4.01 -0.25
C VAL A 150 7.32 -4.46 0.82
N VAL A 151 8.62 -4.24 0.62
CA VAL A 151 9.67 -4.70 1.54
C VAL A 151 9.62 -3.93 2.86
N LEU A 152 9.51 -2.61 2.81
CA LEU A 152 9.50 -1.73 3.98
C LEU A 152 8.23 -1.91 4.83
N GLN A 153 7.17 -2.45 4.25
CA GLN A 153 5.91 -2.68 4.96
C GLN A 153 5.89 -3.98 5.76
N LEU A 154 6.68 -4.99 5.38
CA LEU A 154 6.80 -6.25 6.12
C LEU A 154 7.07 -6.07 7.63
N PRO A 155 8.03 -5.24 8.08
CA PRO A 155 8.24 -5.02 9.51
C PRO A 155 7.02 -4.39 10.20
N GLY A 156 6.32 -3.47 9.53
CA GLY A 156 5.09 -2.86 10.06
C GLY A 156 3.98 -3.88 10.27
N VAL A 157 3.77 -4.77 9.29
CA VAL A 157 2.78 -5.86 9.38
C VAL A 157 3.17 -6.85 10.48
N GLY A 158 4.45 -7.21 10.58
CA GLY A 158 4.95 -8.10 11.62
C GLY A 158 4.72 -7.56 13.03
N LEU A 159 5.03 -6.28 13.27
CA LEU A 159 4.79 -5.62 14.55
C LEU A 159 3.29 -5.56 14.90
N ALA A 160 2.46 -5.25 13.91
CA ALA A 160 1.02 -5.20 14.11
C ALA A 160 0.43 -6.59 14.41
N HIS A 161 0.91 -7.63 13.72
CA HIS A 161 0.55 -9.03 13.99
C HIS A 161 0.95 -9.45 15.42
N TYR A 162 2.17 -9.11 15.86
CA TYR A 162 2.61 -9.41 17.22
C TYR A 162 1.69 -8.78 18.28
N ARG A 163 1.25 -7.54 18.06
CA ARG A 163 0.27 -6.89 18.95
C ARG A 163 -1.10 -7.57 18.92
N MET A 164 -1.59 -7.98 17.75
CA MET A 164 -2.86 -8.71 17.63
C MET A 164 -2.84 -10.08 18.30
N MET A 165 -1.71 -10.77 18.29
CA MET A 165 -1.60 -12.09 18.90
C MET A 165 -1.72 -12.06 20.42
N LYS A 166 -1.40 -10.93 21.05
CA LYS A 166 -1.47 -10.78 22.51
C LYS A 166 -2.89 -10.56 23.04
N ILE A 167 -3.83 -10.15 22.18
CA ILE A 167 -5.21 -9.90 22.60
C ILE A 167 -6.00 -11.22 22.50
N PRO A 168 -6.52 -11.76 23.60
CA PRO A 168 -7.33 -12.97 23.55
C PRO A 168 -8.64 -12.72 22.77
N PRO A 169 -9.11 -13.71 21.98
CA PRO A 169 -10.23 -13.52 21.07
C PRO A 169 -11.54 -13.13 21.78
N MET A 170 -11.73 -13.56 23.03
CA MET A 170 -12.90 -13.21 23.84
C MET A 170 -12.95 -11.73 24.23
N GLN A 171 -11.81 -11.05 24.40
CA GLN A 171 -11.79 -9.61 24.70
C GLN A 171 -12.13 -8.80 23.46
N ALA A 172 -11.60 -9.18 22.30
CA ALA A 172 -11.84 -8.50 21.03
C ALA A 172 -13.30 -8.55 20.55
N LEU A 173 -14.12 -9.48 21.07
CA LEU A 173 -15.56 -9.58 20.78
C LEU A 173 -16.44 -8.86 21.81
N ARG A 174 -15.89 -8.49 22.97
CA ARG A 174 -16.62 -7.88 24.09
C ARG A 174 -16.55 -6.35 24.09
N GLU A 175 -15.58 -5.75 23.42
CA GLU A 175 -15.39 -4.28 23.37
C GLU A 175 -16.39 -3.53 22.44
N GLU A 176 -17.63 -4.01 22.34
CA GLU A 176 -18.78 -3.28 21.74
C GLU A 176 -19.88 -3.05 22.78
#